data_AF-A0A927SUC2-F1
#
_entry.id   AF-A0A927SUC2-F1
#
_cell.length_a   1.000
_cell.length_b   1.000
_cell.length_c   1.000
_cell.angle_alpha   90.00
_cell.angle_beta   90.00
_cell.angle_gamma   90.00
#
_symmetry.space_group_name_H-M   'P 1'
#
loop_
_entity.id
_entity.type
_entity.pdbx_description
1 polymer ?
#
loop_
_entity_poly.entity_id
_entity_poly.type
_entity_poly.pdbx_seq_one_letter_code
_entity_poly.pdbx_strand_id
1 'polypeptide(L)'
;MNMALTIDDILDKEFGLKGGGYDRDDVDQFLDEICDEMTNLHNSINELQQKLANTEAALQQAQEEAAAAPAQEQTAPEQPNLGATLESMFRRAGMVADDTVKEAEEKATGIVKEAEEKASQILDEAIEERETIRKSLGDLKASAAAYRQSYLEMLEKHRQALEETNGIFAEEEA
;
A
#
# COMPACT_ATOMS: atom_id res chain seq x y z
N MET A 1 24.23 -13.34 -10.47
CA MET A 1 23.53 -13.93 -9.31
C MET A 1 22.66 -15.04 -9.83
N ASN A 2 22.73 -16.23 -9.22
CA ASN A 2 21.86 -17.34 -9.60
C ASN A 2 20.54 -17.15 -8.85
N MET A 3 19.49 -16.65 -9.51
CA MET A 3 18.16 -16.60 -8.91
C MET A 3 17.61 -18.02 -8.82
N ALA A 4 17.21 -18.42 -7.61
CA ALA A 4 16.69 -19.76 -7.34
C ALA A 4 15.21 -19.92 -7.70
N LEU A 5 14.52 -18.81 -7.97
CA LEU A 5 13.13 -18.72 -8.43
C LEU A 5 12.98 -17.43 -9.25
N THR A 6 12.28 -17.53 -10.38
CA THR A 6 11.89 -16.41 -11.24
C THR A 6 10.39 -16.12 -11.10
N ILE A 7 9.93 -14.98 -11.62
CA ILE A 7 8.51 -14.64 -11.67
C ILE A 7 7.75 -15.70 -12.49
N ASP A 8 8.32 -16.14 -13.62
CA ASP A 8 7.75 -17.20 -14.45
C ASP A 8 7.61 -18.53 -13.68
N ASP A 9 8.60 -18.86 -12.83
CA ASP A 9 8.54 -20.08 -11.99
C ASP A 9 7.41 -20.05 -10.93
N ILE A 10 6.97 -18.86 -10.52
CA ILE A 10 5.85 -18.68 -9.58
C ILE A 10 4.53 -18.77 -10.31
N LEU A 11 4.42 -18.15 -11.49
CA LEU A 11 3.22 -18.20 -12.33
C LEU A 11 2.90 -19.62 -12.82
N ASP A 12 3.93 -20.41 -13.16
CA ASP A 12 3.77 -21.79 -13.62
C ASP A 12 3.63 -22.80 -12.46
N LYS A 13 3.54 -22.34 -11.21
CA LYS A 13 3.60 -23.23 -10.03
C LYS A 13 2.25 -23.88 -9.73
N GLU A 14 2.13 -25.18 -10.03
CA GLU A 14 0.97 -25.97 -9.59
C GLU A 14 1.17 -26.66 -8.23
N PHE A 15 0.23 -26.44 -7.31
CA PHE A 15 0.18 -27.15 -6.02
C PHE A 15 -0.77 -28.36 -6.08
N GLY A 16 -0.29 -29.52 -5.62
CA GLY A 16 -1.13 -30.71 -5.50
C GLY A 16 -2.10 -30.63 -4.32
N LEU A 17 -3.38 -30.97 -4.51
CA LEU A 17 -4.34 -31.02 -3.40
C LEU A 17 -4.05 -32.20 -2.48
N LYS A 18 -3.84 -31.90 -1.20
CA LYS A 18 -3.90 -32.86 -0.09
C LYS A 18 -5.01 -32.41 0.85
N GLY A 19 -5.83 -33.34 1.32
CA GLY A 19 -6.98 -33.01 2.18
C GLY A 19 -6.57 -32.24 3.43
N GLY A 20 -7.20 -31.09 3.66
CA GLY A 20 -6.85 -30.14 4.74
C GLY A 20 -5.78 -29.11 4.38
N GLY A 21 -5.56 -28.85 3.08
CA GLY A 21 -4.65 -27.82 2.59
C GLY A 21 -5.20 -26.39 2.68
N TYR A 22 -4.37 -25.43 2.27
CA TYR A 22 -4.73 -24.02 2.13
C TYR A 22 -5.82 -23.82 1.07
N ASP A 23 -6.58 -22.74 1.21
CA ASP A 23 -7.53 -22.31 0.20
C ASP A 23 -6.78 -21.91 -1.08
N ARG A 24 -7.30 -22.29 -2.25
CA ARG A 24 -6.64 -22.02 -3.52
C ARG A 24 -6.66 -20.55 -3.87
N ASP A 25 -7.78 -19.88 -3.65
CA ASP A 25 -7.97 -18.49 -4.05
C ASP A 25 -7.08 -17.57 -3.17
N ASP A 26 -6.94 -17.91 -1.88
CA ASP A 26 -6.05 -17.20 -0.94
C ASP A 26 -4.56 -17.39 -1.29
N VAL A 27 -4.19 -18.60 -1.72
CA VAL A 27 -2.83 -18.89 -2.19
C VAL A 27 -2.53 -18.15 -3.49
N ASP A 28 -3.46 -18.16 -4.46
CA ASP A 28 -3.26 -17.48 -5.74
C ASP A 28 -3.12 -15.95 -5.53
N GLN A 29 -3.95 -15.34 -4.69
CA GLN A 29 -3.83 -13.92 -4.34
C GLN A 29 -2.46 -13.59 -3.72
N PHE A 30 -1.97 -14.44 -2.81
CA PHE A 30 -0.67 -14.23 -2.19
C PHE A 30 0.50 -14.38 -3.19
N LEU A 31 0.37 -15.27 -4.17
CA LEU A 31 1.37 -15.45 -5.23
C LEU A 31 1.39 -14.27 -6.21
N ASP A 32 0.24 -13.66 -6.49
CA ASP A 32 0.16 -12.41 -7.27
C ASP A 32 0.89 -11.27 -6.54
N GLU A 33 0.66 -11.12 -5.23
CA GLU A 33 1.36 -10.11 -4.41
C GLU A 33 2.89 -10.30 -4.43
N ILE A 34 3.37 -11.55 -4.36
CA ILE A 34 4.80 -11.87 -4.46
C ILE A 34 5.33 -11.52 -5.87
N CYS A 35 4.58 -11.81 -6.93
CA CYS A 35 4.98 -11.49 -8.30
C CYS A 35 5.15 -9.98 -8.50
N ASP A 36 4.21 -9.19 -7.97
CA ASP A 36 4.26 -7.73 -8.02
C ASP A 36 5.48 -7.20 -7.26
N GLU A 37 5.72 -7.70 -6.04
CA GLU A 37 6.85 -7.25 -5.23
C GLU A 37 8.21 -7.63 -5.86
N MET A 38 8.33 -8.84 -6.42
CA MET A 38 9.54 -9.27 -7.15
C MET A 38 9.80 -8.43 -8.40
N THR A 39 8.74 -8.03 -9.11
CA THR A 39 8.84 -7.13 -10.27
C THR A 39 9.32 -5.75 -9.85
N ASN A 40 8.75 -5.20 -8.78
CA ASN A 40 9.16 -3.91 -8.21
C ASN A 40 10.62 -3.93 -7.73
N LEU A 41 11.05 -5.02 -7.11
CA LEU A 41 12.42 -5.22 -6.68
C LEU A 41 13.38 -5.28 -7.87
N HIS A 42 13.03 -6.00 -8.94
CA HIS A 42 13.81 -6.04 -10.18
C HIS A 42 13.95 -4.66 -10.82
N ASN A 43 12.84 -3.92 -10.93
CA ASN A 43 12.85 -2.57 -11.47
C ASN A 43 13.75 -1.65 -10.64
N SER A 44 13.66 -1.74 -9.31
CA SER A 44 14.52 -0.96 -8.40
C SER A 44 16.00 -1.33 -8.53
N ILE A 45 16.34 -2.62 -8.66
CA ILE A 45 17.72 -3.06 -8.90
C ILE A 45 18.24 -2.51 -10.22
N ASN A 46 17.44 -2.60 -11.29
CA ASN A 46 17.81 -2.08 -12.61
C ASN A 46 18.02 -0.57 -12.58
N GLU A 47 17.13 0.18 -11.90
CA GLU A 47 17.25 1.63 -11.75
C GLU A 47 18.51 2.00 -10.95
N LEU A 48 18.78 1.30 -9.85
CA LEU A 48 19.98 1.53 -9.04
C LEU A 48 21.26 1.21 -9.82
N GLN A 49 21.27 0.14 -10.61
CA GLN A 49 22.39 -0.20 -11.48
C GLN A 49 22.62 0.86 -12.57
N GLN A 50 21.56 1.38 -13.18
CA GLN A 50 21.67 2.49 -14.14
C GLN A 50 22.19 3.77 -13.48
N LYS A 51 21.70 4.11 -12.28
CA LYS A 51 22.21 5.25 -11.51
C LYS A 51 23.70 5.09 -11.21
N LEU A 52 24.13 3.91 -10.76
CA LEU A 52 25.54 3.63 -10.52
C LEU A 52 26.39 3.82 -11.78
N ALA A 53 25.99 3.23 -12.90
CA ALA A 53 26.68 3.37 -14.17
C ALA A 53 26.79 4.83 -14.63
N ASN A 54 25.71 5.61 -14.47
CA ASN A 54 25.70 7.03 -14.82
C ASN A 54 26.62 7.86 -13.91
N THR A 55 26.63 7.58 -12.60
CA THR A 55 27.52 8.26 -11.65
C THR A 55 28.98 7.90 -11.88
N GLU A 56 29.28 6.64 -12.20
CA GLU A 56 30.64 6.19 -12.53
C GLU A 56 31.14 6.86 -13.81
N ALA A 57 30.28 6.96 -14.83
CA ALA A 57 30.60 7.67 -16.08
C ALA A 57 30.83 9.17 -15.86
N ALA A 58 29.98 9.83 -15.05
CA ALA A 58 30.16 11.24 -14.69
C ALA A 58 31.46 11.46 -13.89
N LEU A 59 31.80 10.53 -13.00
CA LEU A 59 33.03 10.60 -12.21
C LEU A 59 34.27 10.38 -13.07
N GLN A 60 34.23 9.45 -14.03
CA GLN A 60 35.29 9.27 -15.02
C GLN A 60 35.47 10.50 -15.89
N GLN A 61 34.40 11.11 -16.39
CA GLN A 61 34.47 12.37 -17.15
C GLN A 61 35.08 13.50 -16.33
N ALA A 62 34.67 13.67 -15.06
CA ALA A 62 35.25 14.66 -14.17
C ALA A 62 36.74 14.40 -13.87
N GLN A 63 37.16 13.14 -13.77
CA GLN A 63 38.57 12.76 -13.61
C GLN A 63 39.39 13.00 -14.89
N GLU A 64 38.83 12.71 -16.05
CA GLU A 64 39.47 12.97 -17.35
C GLU A 64 39.58 14.47 -17.64
N GLU A 65 38.57 15.27 -17.31
CA GLU A 65 38.64 16.74 -17.38
C GLU A 65 39.68 17.32 -16.41
N ALA A 66 39.84 16.72 -15.22
CA ALA A 66 40.89 17.09 -14.28
C ALA A 66 42.29 16.65 -14.74
N ALA A 67 42.40 15.57 -15.51
CA ALA A 67 43.67 15.06 -16.06
C ALA A 67 44.04 15.70 -17.42
N ALA A 68 43.07 16.21 -18.17
CA ALA A 68 43.25 16.88 -19.46
C ALA A 68 43.56 18.37 -19.33
N ALA A 69 43.62 18.93 -18.12
CA ALA A 69 44.24 20.22 -17.89
C ALA A 69 45.76 20.08 -18.19
N PRO A 70 46.29 20.70 -19.25
CA PRO A 70 47.72 20.67 -19.47
C PRO A 70 48.41 21.30 -18.26
N ALA A 71 49.42 20.63 -17.73
CA ALA A 71 50.45 21.23 -16.90
C ALA A 71 51.18 22.30 -17.73
N GLN A 72 50.55 23.45 -17.88
CA GLN A 72 51.23 24.64 -18.35
C GLN A 72 51.94 25.22 -17.13
N GLU A 73 53.26 25.11 -17.14
CA GLU A 73 54.13 26.07 -16.47
C GLU A 73 53.80 27.46 -17.02
N GLN A 74 52.76 28.09 -16.46
CA GLN A 74 52.45 29.48 -16.70
C GLN A 74 52.98 30.26 -15.51
N THR A 75 54.07 30.99 -15.79
CA THR A 75 54.52 32.14 -15.03
C THR A 75 53.32 32.91 -14.48
N ALA A 76 53.22 32.99 -13.17
CA ALA A 76 52.19 33.73 -12.47
C ALA A 76 52.00 35.14 -13.06
N PRO A 77 50.82 35.48 -13.60
CA PRO A 77 50.29 36.81 -13.41
C PRO A 77 49.65 36.83 -12.02
N GLU A 78 50.10 37.74 -11.16
CA GLU A 78 49.36 38.08 -9.94
C GLU A 78 47.87 38.22 -10.27
N GLN A 79 47.04 37.30 -9.79
CA GLN A 79 45.60 37.51 -9.77
C GLN A 79 45.28 38.26 -8.48
N PRO A 80 45.03 39.57 -8.52
CA PRO A 80 44.35 40.20 -7.41
C PRO A 80 42.97 39.53 -7.36
N ASN A 81 42.53 39.09 -6.18
CA ASN A 81 41.15 38.70 -5.87
C ASN A 81 40.81 37.20 -5.86
N LEU A 82 41.77 36.25 -5.92
CA LEU A 82 41.47 34.82 -5.72
C LEU A 82 40.79 34.55 -4.37
N GLY A 83 41.19 35.28 -3.32
CA GLY A 83 40.54 35.21 -2.00
C GLY A 83 39.09 35.68 -2.00
N ALA A 84 38.76 36.75 -2.74
CA ALA A 84 37.39 37.26 -2.85
C ALA A 84 36.48 36.30 -3.63
N THR A 85 37.02 35.66 -4.67
CA THR A 85 36.32 34.62 -5.43
C THR A 85 36.02 33.40 -4.57
N LEU A 86 37.00 32.91 -3.82
CA LEU A 86 36.83 31.77 -2.89
C LEU A 86 35.82 32.10 -1.78
N GLU A 87 35.89 33.29 -1.19
CA GLU A 87 34.94 33.72 -0.15
C GLU A 87 33.50 33.80 -0.69
N SER A 88 33.33 34.29 -1.93
CA SER A 88 32.02 34.30 -2.59
C SER A 88 31.48 32.90 -2.89
N MET A 89 32.35 31.95 -3.25
CA MET A 89 31.99 30.55 -3.47
C MET A 89 31.58 29.86 -2.17
N PHE A 90 32.34 30.03 -1.07
CA PHE A 90 31.97 29.48 0.23
C PHE A 90 30.64 30.05 0.75
N ARG A 91 30.43 31.36 0.59
CA ARG A 91 29.17 32.00 1.00
C ARG A 91 27.98 31.49 0.19
N ARG A 92 28.16 31.29 -1.11
CA ARG A 92 27.13 30.72 -1.99
C ARG A 92 26.88 29.24 -1.67
N ALA A 93 27.91 28.46 -1.39
CA ALA A 93 27.78 27.07 -0.98
C ALA A 93 27.05 26.94 0.37
N GLY A 94 27.36 27.80 1.34
CA GLY A 94 26.63 27.86 2.62
C GLY A 94 25.16 28.23 2.44
N MET A 95 24.88 29.24 1.61
CA MET A 95 23.49 29.63 1.31
C MET A 95 22.71 28.51 0.61
N VAL A 96 23.33 27.80 -0.35
CA VAL A 96 22.70 26.63 -1.00
C VAL A 96 22.46 25.51 0.01
N ALA A 97 23.40 25.24 0.93
CA ALA A 97 23.20 24.24 1.97
C ALA A 97 22.03 24.60 2.89
N ASP A 98 21.97 25.84 3.37
CA ASP A 98 20.88 26.31 4.23
C ASP A 98 19.52 26.27 3.50
N ASP A 99 19.48 26.69 2.23
CA ASP A 99 18.28 26.61 1.39
C ASP A 99 17.81 25.15 1.21
N THR A 100 18.75 24.21 0.99
CA THR A 100 18.40 22.79 0.85
C THR A 100 17.88 22.17 2.13
N VAL A 101 18.42 22.56 3.29
CA VAL A 101 17.94 22.09 4.60
C VAL A 101 16.53 22.62 4.85
N LYS A 102 16.31 23.91 4.61
CA LYS A 102 14.99 24.52 4.77
C LYS A 102 13.95 23.90 3.84
N GLU A 103 14.29 23.67 2.57
CA GLU A 103 13.39 23.00 1.62
C GLU A 103 13.06 21.56 2.05
N ALA A 104 14.05 20.84 2.60
CA ALA A 104 13.83 19.50 3.14
C ALA A 104 12.91 19.51 4.37
N GLU A 105 13.06 20.48 5.27
CA GLU A 105 12.18 20.66 6.44
C GLU A 105 10.74 21.01 6.04
N GLU A 106 10.56 21.92 5.08
CA GLU A 106 9.24 22.28 4.54
C GLU A 106 8.56 21.06 3.87
N LYS A 107 9.30 20.27 3.10
CA LYS A 107 8.77 19.03 2.51
C LYS A 107 8.43 17.99 3.56
N ALA A 108 9.29 17.80 4.56
CA ALA A 108 9.06 16.83 5.63
C ALA A 108 7.80 17.18 6.44
N THR A 109 7.64 18.46 6.82
CA THR A 109 6.44 18.92 7.52
C THR A 109 5.19 18.82 6.66
N GLY A 110 5.29 19.10 5.35
CA GLY A 110 4.20 18.88 4.39
C GLY A 110 3.77 17.43 4.32
N ILE A 111 4.71 16.49 4.19
CA ILE A 111 4.43 15.04 4.14
C ILE A 111 3.74 14.57 5.43
N VAL A 112 4.24 14.99 6.59
CA VAL A 112 3.63 14.63 7.89
C VAL A 112 2.21 15.15 7.96
N LYS A 113 1.99 16.41 7.59
CA LYS A 113 0.66 17.01 7.61
C LYS A 113 -0.31 16.31 6.65
N GLU A 114 0.11 16.01 5.43
CA GLU A 114 -0.71 15.27 4.48
C GLU A 114 -1.03 13.84 4.97
N ALA A 115 -0.06 13.18 5.62
CA ALA A 115 -0.27 11.87 6.21
C ALA A 115 -1.27 11.92 7.38
N GLU A 116 -1.18 12.95 8.23
CA GLU A 116 -2.14 13.19 9.32
C GLU A 116 -3.54 13.49 8.79
N GLU A 117 -3.68 14.33 7.77
CA GLU A 117 -4.95 14.64 7.13
C GLU A 117 -5.58 13.39 6.51
N LYS A 118 -4.80 12.59 5.76
CA LYS A 118 -5.27 11.31 5.19
C LYS A 118 -5.65 10.30 6.28
N ALA A 119 -4.86 10.19 7.34
CA ALA A 119 -5.17 9.30 8.46
C ALA A 119 -6.48 9.70 9.15
N SER A 120 -6.71 11.01 9.33
CA SER A 120 -7.98 11.52 9.89
C SER A 120 -9.15 11.18 8.98
N GLN A 121 -9.02 11.37 7.66
CA GLN A 121 -10.08 11.05 6.70
C GLN A 121 -10.43 9.57 6.71
N ILE A 122 -9.43 8.68 6.71
CA ILE A 122 -9.64 7.23 6.80
C ILE A 122 -10.34 6.85 8.10
N LEU A 123 -9.97 7.49 9.22
CA LEU A 123 -10.61 7.21 10.50
C LEU A 123 -12.08 7.64 10.51
N ASP A 124 -12.38 8.82 9.96
CA ASP A 124 -13.75 9.34 9.89
C ASP A 124 -14.63 8.45 8.98
N GLU A 125 -14.12 8.09 7.79
CA GLU A 125 -14.80 7.19 6.86
C GLU A 125 -15.05 5.81 7.50
N ALA A 126 -14.05 5.23 8.16
CA ALA A 126 -14.20 3.96 8.86
C ALA A 126 -15.24 4.02 10.00
N ILE A 127 -15.34 5.16 10.70
CA ILE A 127 -16.37 5.36 11.73
C ILE A 127 -17.76 5.45 11.10
N GLU A 128 -17.93 6.17 9.98
CA GLU A 128 -19.20 6.27 9.27
C GLU A 128 -19.67 4.92 8.72
N GLU A 129 -18.76 4.15 8.11
CA GLU A 129 -19.03 2.79 7.64
C GLU A 129 -19.43 1.87 8.80
N ARG A 130 -18.69 1.93 9.91
CA ARG A 130 -19.01 1.15 11.12
C ARG A 130 -20.42 1.45 11.62
N GLU A 131 -20.80 2.73 11.71
CA GLU A 131 -22.14 3.10 12.16
C GLU A 131 -23.22 2.64 11.18
N THR A 132 -22.94 2.68 9.88
CA THR A 132 -23.86 2.19 8.83
C THR A 132 -24.05 0.67 8.94
N ILE A 133 -22.96 -0.08 9.05
CA ILE A 133 -23.00 -1.53 9.25
C ILE A 133 -23.75 -1.86 10.55
N ARG A 134 -23.47 -1.13 11.64
CA ARG A 134 -24.15 -1.33 12.92
C ARG A 134 -25.67 -1.13 12.82
N LYS A 135 -26.13 -0.10 12.11
CA LYS A 135 -27.56 0.13 11.85
C LYS A 135 -28.16 -1.01 11.04
N SER A 136 -27.53 -1.37 9.92
CA SER A 136 -28.01 -2.47 9.06
C SER A 136 -28.11 -3.81 9.81
N LEU A 137 -27.17 -4.08 10.72
CA LEU A 137 -27.18 -5.28 11.57
C LEU A 137 -28.30 -5.23 12.61
N GLY A 138 -28.62 -4.04 13.13
CA GLY A 138 -29.78 -3.81 13.98
C GLY A 138 -31.09 -4.09 13.25
N ASP A 139 -31.25 -3.53 12.05
CA ASP A 139 -32.44 -3.70 11.22
C ASP A 139 -32.62 -5.16 10.78
N LEU A 140 -31.53 -5.83 10.41
CA LEU A 140 -31.55 -7.25 10.04
C LEU A 140 -31.98 -8.13 11.22
N LYS A 141 -31.47 -7.84 12.43
CA LYS A 141 -31.90 -8.55 13.65
C LYS A 141 -33.38 -8.31 13.97
N ALA A 142 -33.85 -7.07 13.84
CA ALA A 142 -35.25 -6.73 14.05
C ALA A 142 -36.16 -7.44 13.04
N SER A 143 -35.77 -7.45 11.76
CA SER A 143 -36.48 -8.17 10.70
C SER A 143 -36.51 -9.68 10.95
N ALA A 144 -35.39 -10.28 11.35
CA ALA A 144 -35.32 -11.70 11.69
C ALA A 144 -36.21 -12.05 12.90
N ALA A 145 -36.26 -11.19 13.92
CA ALA A 145 -37.13 -11.36 15.08
C ALA A 145 -38.61 -11.25 14.68
N ALA A 146 -38.98 -10.26 13.87
CA ALA A 146 -40.34 -10.08 13.38
C ALA A 146 -40.79 -11.26 12.50
N TYR A 147 -39.92 -11.74 11.61
CA TYR A 147 -40.19 -12.93 10.79
C TYR A 147 -40.41 -14.17 11.66
N ARG A 148 -39.54 -14.39 12.67
CA ARG A 148 -39.70 -15.50 13.61
C ARG A 148 -41.03 -15.44 14.36
N GLN A 149 -41.42 -14.26 14.83
CA GLN A 149 -42.70 -14.08 15.51
C GLN A 149 -43.88 -14.37 14.58
N SER A 150 -43.87 -13.79 13.37
CA SER A 150 -44.91 -14.04 12.37
C SER A 150 -45.03 -15.52 12.00
N TYR A 151 -43.91 -16.23 11.89
CA TYR A 151 -43.89 -17.66 11.61
C TYR A 151 -44.48 -18.49 12.76
N LEU A 152 -44.16 -18.17 14.01
CA LEU A 152 -44.76 -18.83 15.18
C LEU A 152 -46.27 -18.60 15.24
N GLU A 153 -46.74 -17.36 15.02
CA GLU A 153 -48.17 -17.05 14.95
C GLU A 153 -48.88 -17.82 13.83
N MET A 154 -48.23 -18.01 12.67
CA MET A 154 -48.76 -18.83 11.59
C MET A 154 -48.91 -20.30 12.00
N LEU A 155 -47.91 -20.87 12.68
CA LEU A 155 -47.96 -22.24 13.18
C LEU A 155 -49.05 -22.41 14.25
N GLU A 156 -49.22 -21.45 15.15
CA GLU A 156 -50.29 -21.47 16.15
C GLU A 156 -51.68 -21.44 15.50
N LYS A 157 -51.88 -20.63 14.46
CA LYS A 157 -53.12 -20.61 13.67
C LYS A 157 -53.37 -21.97 13.00
N HIS A 158 -52.36 -22.56 12.38
CA HIS A 158 -52.50 -23.90 11.79
C HIS A 158 -52.83 -24.97 12.84
N ARG A 159 -52.21 -24.89 14.03
CA ARG A 159 -52.50 -25.77 15.15
C ARG A 159 -53.94 -25.63 15.63
N GLN A 160 -54.44 -24.40 15.81
CA GLN A 160 -55.83 -24.14 16.21
C GLN A 160 -56.83 -24.67 15.19
N ALA A 161 -56.59 -24.46 13.89
CA ALA A 161 -57.45 -24.99 12.83
C ALA A 161 -57.51 -26.54 12.83
N LEU A 162 -56.40 -27.21 13.16
CA LEU A 162 -56.36 -28.67 13.33
C LEU A 162 -57.14 -29.15 14.56
N GLU A 163 -57.10 -28.42 15.67
CA GLU A 163 -57.88 -28.73 16.86
C GLU A 163 -59.39 -28.56 16.61
N GLU A 164 -59.79 -27.49 15.92
CA GLU A 164 -61.18 -27.28 15.51
C GLU A 164 -61.68 -28.39 14.58
N THR A 165 -60.88 -28.80 13.60
CA THR A 165 -61.26 -29.88 12.68
C THR A 165 -61.31 -31.25 13.36
N ASN A 166 -60.42 -31.56 14.31
CA ASN A 166 -60.54 -32.79 15.10
C ASN A 166 -61.81 -32.83 15.96
N GLY A 167 -62.29 -31.67 16.44
CA GLY A 167 -63.57 -31.59 17.15
C GLY A 167 -64.78 -31.99 16.28
N ILE A 168 -64.71 -31.76 14.97
CA ILE A 168 -65.77 -32.14 14.02
C ILE A 168 -65.85 -33.66 13.84
N PHE A 169 -64.73 -34.37 13.91
CA PHE A 169 -64.69 -35.84 13.76
C PHE A 169 -64.90 -36.60 15.08
N ALA A 170 -64.89 -35.92 16.23
CA ALA A 170 -65.04 -36.55 17.54
C ALA A 170 -66.51 -36.79 17.95
N GLU A 171 -67.49 -36.19 17.28
CA GLU A 171 -68.93 -36.33 17.59
C GLU A 171 -69.63 -37.48 16.86
N GLU A 172 -68.97 -38.21 15.95
CA GLU A 172 -69.57 -39.32 15.16
C GLU A 172 -69.42 -40.73 15.78
N GLU A 173 -68.71 -40.89 16.91
CA GLU A 173 -68.65 -42.16 17.66
C GLU A 173 -69.47 -42.07 18.97
N ALA A 174 -70.80 -42.11 18.86
CA ALA A 174 -71.71 -42.38 19.98
C ALA A 174 -72.93 -43.19 19.54
#